data_AF-A0A821WKW7-F1
#
_entry.id   AF-A0A821WKW7-F1
#
_cell.length_a   1.000
_cell.length_b   1.000
_cell.length_c   1.000
_cell.angle_alpha   90.00
_cell.angle_beta   90.00
_cell.angle_gamma   90.00
#
_symmetry.space_group_name_H-M   'P 1'
#
loop_
_entity.id
_entity.type
_entity.pdbx_description
1 polymer ?
#
loop_
_entity_poly.entity_id
_entity_poly.type
_entity_poly.pdbx_seq_one_letter_code
_entity_poly.pdbx_strand_id
1 'polypeptide(L)'
;QLLTQQVIPSSSSESQSIDYPQCRQAAVSYVMNVFPSNDCTSRFILLTACSDKNEDIRSLARRNLFNEQDNTYPDFQLLLKLILSNVQKNSSIDRHTLIYHPQTYQEMIYYLHRCLIRQSFNGEKITPLWKYEEQLLYVYDIA
;
A
#
# COMPACT_ATOMS: atom_id res chain seq x y z
N GLN A 1 -16.28 -12.68 58.02
CA GLN A 1 -17.12 -12.86 56.82
C GLN A 1 -16.38 -12.25 55.64
N LEU A 2 -15.83 -13.09 54.76
CA LEU A 2 -15.13 -12.69 53.54
C LEU A 2 -16.18 -12.48 52.43
N LEU A 3 -16.26 -11.26 51.89
CA LEU A 3 -17.00 -10.96 50.67
C LEU A 3 -16.08 -11.20 49.47
N THR A 4 -16.15 -12.38 48.88
CA THR A 4 -15.56 -12.64 47.56
C THR A 4 -16.45 -12.01 46.49
N GLN A 5 -16.02 -10.86 45.95
CA GLN A 5 -16.58 -10.35 44.69
C GLN A 5 -16.17 -11.32 43.58
N GLN A 6 -17.14 -12.10 43.10
CA GLN A 6 -17.01 -12.79 41.82
C GLN A 6 -17.14 -11.74 40.72
N VAL A 7 -16.01 -11.41 40.10
CA VAL A 7 -15.98 -10.66 38.85
C VAL A 7 -16.55 -11.58 37.77
N ILE A 8 -17.78 -11.28 37.35
CA ILE A 8 -18.41 -11.88 36.18
C ILE A 8 -17.52 -11.50 34.98
N PRO A 9 -16.97 -12.45 34.21
CA PRO A 9 -16.30 -12.09 32.96
C PRO A 9 -17.39 -11.61 32.01
N SER A 10 -17.40 -10.30 31.73
CA SER A 10 -18.17 -9.72 30.64
C SER A 10 -17.69 -10.40 29.36
N SER A 11 -18.51 -11.29 28.82
CA SER A 11 -18.32 -11.86 27.48
C SER A 11 -18.60 -10.76 26.45
N SER A 12 -17.69 -9.80 26.32
CA SER A 12 -17.55 -9.03 25.10
C SER A 12 -16.97 -9.98 24.07
N SER A 13 -17.86 -10.50 23.23
CA SER A 13 -17.51 -11.14 21.97
C SER A 13 -16.84 -10.10 21.07
N GLU A 14 -15.58 -9.77 21.37
CA GLU A 14 -14.64 -9.24 20.39
C GLU A 14 -14.45 -10.37 19.39
N SER A 15 -15.09 -10.24 18.23
CA SER A 15 -14.68 -10.99 17.04
C SER A 15 -13.25 -10.59 16.74
N GLN A 16 -12.30 -11.29 17.38
CA GLN A 16 -10.88 -11.21 17.05
C GLN A 16 -10.78 -11.53 15.57
N SER A 17 -10.48 -10.53 14.75
CA SER A 17 -10.15 -10.73 13.35
C SER A 17 -8.96 -11.68 13.35
N ILE A 18 -9.19 -12.94 12.96
CA ILE A 18 -8.14 -13.94 12.96
C ILE A 18 -7.03 -13.45 12.03
N ASP A 19 -5.86 -13.21 12.58
CA ASP A 19 -4.70 -12.71 11.86
C ASP A 19 -3.96 -13.88 11.20
N TYR A 20 -3.73 -13.80 9.89
CA TYR A 20 -3.06 -14.85 9.11
C TYR A 20 -1.77 -14.34 8.45
N PRO A 21 -0.70 -14.07 9.22
CA PRO A 21 0.56 -13.56 8.68
C PRO A 21 1.17 -14.50 7.64
N GLN A 22 1.05 -15.83 7.80
CA GLN A 22 1.53 -16.82 6.85
C GLN A 22 0.90 -16.67 5.46
N CYS A 23 -0.39 -16.33 5.38
CA CYS A 23 -1.08 -16.13 4.12
C CYS A 23 -0.59 -14.85 3.43
N ARG A 24 -0.38 -13.78 4.19
CA ARG A 24 0.17 -12.51 3.66
C ARG A 24 1.62 -12.67 3.21
N GLN A 25 2.43 -13.40 3.98
CA GLN A 25 3.81 -13.72 3.60
C GLN A 25 3.86 -14.57 2.33
N ALA A 26 2.96 -15.56 2.21
CA ALA A 26 2.84 -16.36 0.99
C ALA A 26 2.42 -15.50 -0.21
N ALA A 27 1.50 -14.56 -0.03
CA ALA A 27 1.10 -13.62 -1.09
C ALA A 27 2.27 -12.72 -1.53
N VAL A 28 3.02 -12.14 -0.58
CA VAL A 28 4.23 -11.35 -0.88
C VAL A 28 5.27 -12.19 -1.61
N SER A 29 5.50 -13.41 -1.14
CA SER A 29 6.46 -14.34 -1.75
C SER A 29 6.01 -14.76 -3.17
N TYR A 30 4.71 -14.97 -3.38
CA TYR A 30 4.18 -15.29 -4.69
C TYR A 30 4.40 -14.13 -5.66
N VAL A 31 4.04 -12.90 -5.27
CA VAL A 31 4.13 -11.77 -6.19
C VAL A 31 5.56 -11.43 -6.60
N MET A 32 6.54 -11.58 -5.69
CA MET A 32 7.95 -11.32 -6.01
C MET A 32 8.57 -12.36 -6.95
N ASN A 33 8.07 -13.60 -6.94
CA ASN A 33 8.66 -14.70 -7.71
C ASN A 33 7.98 -14.94 -9.05
N VAL A 34 6.71 -14.54 -9.17
CA VAL A 34 5.89 -14.85 -10.35
C VAL A 34 5.77 -13.66 -11.32
N PHE A 35 5.69 -12.43 -10.80
CA PHE A 35 5.47 -11.27 -11.64
C PHE A 35 6.78 -10.52 -11.94
N PRO A 36 6.90 -9.96 -13.16
CA PRO A 36 8.04 -9.13 -13.49
C PRO A 36 8.01 -7.82 -12.69
N SER A 37 9.18 -7.19 -12.61
CA SER A 37 9.39 -5.96 -11.85
C SER A 37 8.57 -4.75 -12.32
N ASN A 38 8.01 -4.79 -13.53
CA ASN A 38 7.18 -3.75 -14.12
C ASN A 38 5.67 -4.01 -14.03
N ASP A 39 5.23 -5.08 -13.35
CA ASP A 39 3.81 -5.36 -13.18
C ASP A 39 3.18 -4.47 -12.10
N CYS A 40 2.16 -3.68 -12.46
CA CYS A 40 1.55 -2.71 -11.54
C CYS A 40 0.88 -3.35 -10.33
N THR A 41 0.23 -4.51 -10.51
CA THR A 41 -0.56 -5.17 -9.46
C THR A 41 0.35 -5.73 -8.37
N SER A 42 1.42 -6.42 -8.77
CA SER A 42 2.44 -6.95 -7.86
C SER A 42 3.09 -5.82 -7.05
N ARG A 43 3.46 -4.69 -7.69
CA ARG A 43 4.03 -3.53 -7.00
C ARG A 43 3.05 -2.89 -6.04
N PHE A 44 1.78 -2.79 -6.39
CA PHE A 44 0.74 -2.33 -5.49
C PHE A 44 0.61 -3.23 -4.25
N ILE A 45 0.64 -4.55 -4.41
CA ILE A 45 0.59 -5.51 -3.29
C ILE A 45 1.84 -5.36 -2.39
N LEU A 46 3.03 -5.21 -2.97
CA LEU A 46 4.25 -4.98 -2.19
C LEU A 46 4.20 -3.65 -1.43
N LEU A 47 3.69 -2.60 -2.05
CA LEU A 47 3.50 -1.28 -1.44
C LEU A 47 2.59 -1.35 -0.20
N THR A 48 1.47 -2.07 -0.27
CA THR A 48 0.58 -2.24 0.88
C THR A 48 1.19 -3.12 1.97
N ALA A 49 2.00 -4.11 1.59
CA ALA A 49 2.72 -4.98 2.54
C ALA A 49 3.86 -4.26 3.28
N CYS A 50 4.38 -3.12 2.79
CA CYS A 50 5.43 -2.36 3.48
C CYS A 50 5.01 -1.82 4.86
N SER A 51 3.71 -1.79 5.16
CA SER A 51 3.15 -1.39 6.46
C SER A 51 2.45 -2.55 7.19
N ASP A 52 2.75 -3.81 6.83
CA ASP A 52 2.20 -4.97 7.53
C ASP A 52 2.49 -4.91 9.04
N LYS A 53 1.65 -5.53 9.87
CA LYS A 53 1.91 -5.64 11.32
C LYS A 53 3.13 -6.52 11.62
N ASN A 54 3.38 -7.52 10.77
CA ASN A 54 4.52 -8.41 10.89
C ASN A 54 5.79 -7.81 10.22
N GLU A 55 6.89 -7.73 10.97
CA GLU A 55 8.14 -7.13 10.52
C GLU A 55 8.82 -7.87 9.37
N ASP A 56 8.76 -9.20 9.36
CA ASP A 56 9.36 -10.01 8.30
C ASP A 56 8.69 -9.73 6.96
N ILE A 57 7.36 -9.60 6.96
CA ILE A 57 6.57 -9.25 5.78
C ILE A 57 6.94 -7.84 5.29
N ARG A 58 6.98 -6.85 6.20
CA ARG A 58 7.40 -5.47 5.85
C ARG A 58 8.79 -5.44 5.23
N SER A 59 9.74 -6.12 5.86
CA SER A 59 11.14 -6.15 5.45
C SER A 59 11.31 -6.85 4.11
N LEU A 60 10.60 -7.97 3.90
CA LEU A 60 10.60 -8.70 2.63
C LEU A 60 10.00 -7.86 1.49
N ALA A 61 8.88 -7.18 1.75
CA ALA A 61 8.21 -6.32 0.79
C ALA A 61 9.12 -5.14 0.38
N ARG A 62 9.67 -4.41 1.36
CA ARG A 62 10.58 -3.28 1.11
C ARG A 62 11.81 -3.68 0.30
N ARG A 63 12.47 -4.79 0.66
CA ARG A 63 13.67 -5.27 -0.05
C ARG A 63 13.39 -5.56 -1.52
N ASN A 64 12.24 -6.16 -1.82
CA ASN A 64 11.86 -6.48 -3.21
C ASN A 64 11.32 -5.26 -3.96
N LEU A 65 10.69 -4.32 -3.28
CA LEU A 65 10.18 -3.10 -3.89
C LEU A 65 11.33 -2.16 -4.29
N PHE A 66 12.37 -2.06 -3.47
CA PHE A 66 13.51 -1.17 -3.70
C PHE A 66 14.77 -1.91 -4.14
N ASN A 67 14.62 -3.02 -4.85
CA ASN A 67 15.76 -3.74 -5.41
C ASN A 67 16.48 -2.85 -6.44
N GLU A 68 17.76 -2.60 -6.23
CA GLU A 68 18.60 -1.79 -7.13
C GLU A 68 18.87 -2.50 -8.47
N GLN A 69 18.71 -3.83 -8.50
CA GLN A 69 18.89 -4.63 -9.72
C GLN A 69 17.71 -4.51 -10.69
N ASP A 70 16.60 -3.91 -10.27
CA ASP A 70 15.42 -3.75 -11.10
C ASP A 70 15.66 -2.68 -12.16
N ASN A 71 15.88 -3.13 -13.40
CA ASN A 71 16.11 -2.25 -14.55
C ASN A 71 14.81 -1.71 -15.17
N THR A 72 13.68 -2.31 -14.80
CA THR A 72 12.34 -2.02 -15.33
C THR A 72 11.39 -1.64 -14.22
N TYR A 73 10.60 -0.60 -14.45
CA TYR A 73 9.61 -0.07 -13.52
C TYR A 73 8.23 -0.13 -14.18
N PRO A 74 7.15 -0.24 -13.39
CA PRO A 74 5.81 -0.10 -13.93
C PRO A 74 5.61 1.29 -14.52
N ASP A 75 4.65 1.38 -15.44
CA ASP A 75 4.23 2.67 -15.95
C ASP A 75 3.64 3.53 -14.83
N PHE A 76 4.10 4.77 -14.72
CA PHE A 76 3.67 5.69 -13.67
C PHE A 76 2.17 5.95 -13.70
N GLN A 77 1.59 6.20 -14.88
CA GLN A 77 0.16 6.50 -15.02
C GLN A 77 -0.70 5.29 -14.63
N LEU A 78 -0.30 4.10 -15.07
CA LEU A 78 -1.02 2.87 -14.76
C LEU A 78 -0.98 2.56 -13.26
N LEU A 79 0.20 2.68 -12.62
CA LEU A 79 0.32 2.43 -11.19
C LEU A 79 -0.42 3.49 -10.35
N LEU A 80 -0.32 4.77 -10.72
CA LEU A 80 -1.06 5.85 -10.05
C LEU A 80 -2.57 5.62 -10.16
N LYS A 81 -3.06 5.30 -11.35
CA LYS A 81 -4.49 4.98 -11.58
C LYS A 81 -4.94 3.80 -10.74
N LEU A 82 -4.13 2.75 -10.64
CA LEU A 82 -4.44 1.58 -9.81
C LEU A 82 -4.55 1.95 -8.33
N ILE A 83 -3.60 2.74 -7.80
CA ILE A 83 -3.61 3.22 -6.41
C ILE A 83 -4.87 4.03 -6.16
N LEU A 84 -5.15 5.05 -6.98
CA LEU A 84 -6.31 5.92 -6.83
C LEU A 84 -7.63 5.14 -6.93
N SER A 85 -7.73 4.17 -7.85
CA SER A 85 -8.93 3.34 -7.99
C SER A 85 -9.19 2.50 -6.73
N ASN A 86 -8.15 2.01 -6.05
CA ASN A 86 -8.31 1.25 -4.81
C ASN A 86 -8.59 2.14 -3.60
N VAL A 87 -8.11 3.39 -3.59
CA VAL A 87 -8.49 4.40 -2.59
C VAL A 87 -9.97 4.75 -2.74
N GLN A 88 -10.43 5.04 -3.95
CA GLN A 88 -11.81 5.49 -4.22
C GLN A 88 -12.87 4.40 -3.99
N LYS A 89 -12.54 3.12 -4.18
CA LYS A 89 -13.45 2.00 -3.89
C LYS A 89 -13.86 1.91 -2.42
N ASN A 90 -13.08 2.52 -1.52
CA ASN A 90 -13.38 2.57 -0.09
C ASN A 90 -14.12 3.87 0.31
N SER A 91 -14.98 4.40 -0.56
CA SER A 91 -15.75 5.64 -0.34
C SER A 91 -16.73 5.59 0.85
N SER A 92 -16.93 4.41 1.44
CA SER A 92 -17.68 4.22 2.70
C SER A 92 -16.87 4.58 3.96
N ILE A 93 -15.58 4.85 3.83
CA ILE A 93 -14.72 5.28 4.94
C ILE A 93 -14.80 6.81 5.05
N ASP A 94 -15.07 7.31 6.25
CA ASP A 94 -15.10 8.75 6.55
C ASP A 94 -13.81 9.43 6.03
N ARG A 95 -13.96 10.59 5.39
CA ARG A 95 -12.86 11.31 4.68
C ARG A 95 -11.69 11.67 5.59
N HIS A 96 -11.90 11.60 6.92
CA HIS A 96 -10.88 11.85 7.93
C HIS A 96 -10.06 10.61 8.31
N THR A 97 -10.42 9.41 7.84
CA THR A 97 -9.71 8.17 8.14
C THR A 97 -8.84 7.75 6.96
N LEU A 98 -7.54 7.62 7.21
CA LEU A 98 -6.61 7.08 6.22
C LEU A 98 -6.92 5.61 5.93
N ILE A 99 -7.07 5.27 4.66
CA ILE A 99 -7.37 3.90 4.19
C ILE A 99 -6.18 2.97 4.47
N TYR A 100 -4.98 3.49 4.31
CA TYR A 100 -3.73 2.79 4.59
C TYR A 100 -2.98 3.46 5.74
N HIS A 101 -2.04 2.73 6.32
CA HIS A 101 -1.12 3.29 7.30
C HIS A 101 -0.33 4.46 6.66
N PRO A 102 0.00 5.55 7.39
CA PRO A 102 0.77 6.67 6.83
C PRO A 102 2.07 6.24 6.13
N GLN A 103 2.74 5.22 6.68
CA GLN A 103 3.93 4.60 6.10
C GLN A 103 3.66 4.06 4.69
N THR A 104 2.50 3.45 4.44
CA THR A 104 2.13 2.96 3.10
C THR A 104 2.11 4.07 2.07
N TYR A 105 1.53 5.23 2.42
CA TYR A 105 1.49 6.39 1.53
C TYR A 105 2.90 6.92 1.24
N GLN A 106 3.77 6.94 2.25
CA GLN A 106 5.17 7.34 2.05
C GLN A 106 5.88 6.43 1.04
N GLU A 107 5.68 5.11 1.16
CA GLU A 107 6.24 4.15 0.21
C GLU A 107 5.64 4.32 -1.19
N MET A 108 4.33 4.55 -1.30
CA MET A 108 3.65 4.81 -2.56
C MET A 108 4.22 6.04 -3.26
N ILE A 109 4.34 7.17 -2.55
CA ILE A 109 4.89 8.41 -3.11
C ILE A 109 6.34 8.19 -3.54
N TYR A 110 7.17 7.59 -2.69
CA TYR A 110 8.57 7.35 -3.00
C TYR A 110 8.75 6.41 -4.20
N TYR A 111 7.97 5.34 -4.30
CA TYR A 111 8.03 4.42 -5.42
C TYR A 111 7.51 5.03 -6.72
N LEU A 112 6.43 5.80 -6.67
CA LEU A 112 5.91 6.55 -7.81
C LEU A 112 6.94 7.55 -8.35
N HIS A 113 7.69 8.23 -7.47
CA HIS A 113 8.81 9.07 -7.88
C HIS A 113 9.87 8.29 -8.66
N ARG A 114 10.24 7.08 -8.21
CA ARG A 114 11.19 6.23 -8.95
C ARG A 114 10.67 5.85 -10.34
N CYS A 115 9.38 5.53 -10.45
CA CYS A 115 8.75 5.22 -11.73
C CYS A 115 8.83 6.42 -12.68
N LEU A 116 8.48 7.62 -12.20
CA LEU A 116 8.54 8.84 -13.00
C LEU A 116 9.96 9.20 -13.44
N ILE A 117 10.94 9.09 -12.53
CA ILE A 117 12.35 9.31 -12.82
C ILE A 117 12.82 8.30 -13.88
N ARG A 118 12.40 7.03 -13.81
CA ARG A 118 12.82 6.06 -14.81
C ARG A 118 12.27 6.38 -16.19
N GLN A 119 11.00 6.77 -16.28
CA GLN A 119 10.37 7.16 -17.54
C GLN A 119 11.00 8.39 -18.16
N SER A 120 11.39 9.38 -17.35
CA SER A 120 12.06 10.58 -17.84
C SER A 120 13.40 10.29 -18.50
N PHE A 121 14.15 9.30 -18.01
CA PHE A 121 15.41 8.85 -18.62
C PHE A 121 15.22 8.01 -19.89
N ASN A 122 14.04 7.43 -20.11
CA ASN A 122 13.76 6.61 -21.29
C ASN A 122 13.23 7.43 -22.50
N GLY A 123 13.26 8.76 -22.42
CA GLY A 123 12.90 9.65 -23.53
C GLY A 123 11.41 9.94 -23.68
N GLU A 124 10.56 9.44 -22.76
CA GLU A 124 9.19 9.91 -22.63
C GLU A 124 9.22 11.34 -22.07
N LYS A 125 8.62 12.29 -22.78
CA LYS A 125 8.59 13.71 -22.38
C LYS A 125 8.13 13.81 -20.92
N ILE A 126 9.04 14.28 -20.07
CA ILE A 126 8.82 14.47 -18.65
C ILE A 126 7.61 15.40 -18.48
N THR A 127 6.50 14.84 -18.03
CA THR A 127 5.39 15.63 -17.52
C THR A 127 5.69 15.81 -16.04
N PRO A 128 6.11 17.01 -15.61
CA PRO A 128 6.49 17.21 -14.23
C PRO A 128 5.30 17.01 -13.29
N LEU A 129 5.57 16.56 -12.07
CA LEU A 129 4.55 16.08 -11.11
C LEU A 129 3.42 17.09 -10.88
N TRP A 130 3.74 18.39 -10.88
CA TRP A 130 2.78 19.48 -10.73
C TRP A 130 1.75 19.57 -11.86
N LYS A 131 2.00 18.98 -13.04
CA LYS A 131 0.96 18.88 -14.09
C LYS A 131 -0.10 17.82 -13.81
N TYR A 132 0.16 16.93 -12.86
CA TYR A 132 -0.84 16.02 -12.31
C TYR A 132 -1.55 16.61 -11.08
N GLU A 133 -1.18 17.83 -10.64
CA GLU A 133 -1.88 18.49 -9.52
C GLU A 133 -3.37 18.64 -9.83
N GLU A 134 -3.80 18.94 -11.04
CA GLU A 134 -5.24 19.00 -11.37
C GLU A 134 -5.95 17.65 -11.18
N GLN A 135 -5.27 16.53 -11.47
CA GLN A 135 -5.81 15.18 -11.23
C GLN A 135 -5.79 14.81 -9.75
N LEU A 136 -4.85 15.35 -8.98
CA LEU A 136 -4.79 15.25 -7.53
C LEU A 136 -5.80 16.19 -6.85
N LEU A 137 -6.11 17.34 -7.44
CA LEU A 137 -7.04 18.37 -6.95
C LEU A 137 -8.51 18.04 -7.26
N TYR A 138 -8.78 17.26 -8.30
CA TYR A 138 -10.13 16.71 -8.52
C TYR A 138 -10.59 15.80 -7.36
N VAL A 139 -9.65 15.36 -6.51
CA VAL A 139 -9.93 14.64 -5.26
C VAL A 139 -10.34 15.60 -4.12
N TYR A 140 -9.96 16.89 -4.20
CA TYR A 140 -10.22 17.90 -3.19
C TYR A 140 -11.46 18.77 -3.45
N ASP A 141 -11.92 18.90 -4.70
CA ASP A 141 -13.09 19.75 -5.07
C ASP A 141 -14.46 19.05 -5.04
N ILE A 142 -14.56 17.90 -4.39
CA ILE A 142 -15.86 17.33 -3.93
C ILE A 142 -16.00 17.55 -2.41
N ALA A 143 -15.34 18.57 -1.85
CA ALA A 143 -15.49 19.02 -0.46
C ALA A 143 -16.82 19.75 -0.26
#